data_AF-A0A662VCI4-F1
#
_entry.id   AF-A0A662VCI4-F1
#
_cell.length_a   1.000
_cell.length_b   1.000
_cell.length_c   1.000
_cell.angle_alpha   90.00
_cell.angle_beta   90.00
_cell.angle_gamma   90.00
#
_symmetry.space_group_name_H-M   'P 1'
#
loop_
_entity.id
_entity.type
_entity.pdbx_description
1 polymer ?
#
loop_
_entity_poly.entity_id
_entity_poly.type
_entity_poly.pdbx_seq_one_letter_code
_entity_poly.pdbx_strand_id
1 'polypeptide(L)'
;MTLSELVVRGLVTLYTWLTQILRAILETTLFKAEPELAERFSDAFTIMVTLTAIYLILTFFGGLKKIIKIILLLGWFLLIAALIIAKVS
;
A
#
# COMPACT_ATOMS: atom_id res chain seq x y z
N MET A 1 -10.36 -18.40 -15.09
CA MET A 1 -9.97 -17.38 -14.10
C MET A 1 -10.11 -16.02 -14.74
N THR A 2 -11.01 -15.19 -14.24
CA THR A 2 -11.32 -13.88 -14.84
C THR A 2 -10.39 -12.79 -14.29
N LEU A 3 -10.24 -11.67 -15.02
CA LEU A 3 -9.42 -10.54 -14.57
C LEU A 3 -9.88 -9.98 -13.21
N SER A 4 -11.19 -9.96 -12.97
CA SER A 4 -11.77 -9.54 -11.70
C SER A 4 -11.38 -10.45 -10.53
N GLU A 5 -11.38 -11.77 -10.74
CA GLU A 5 -10.93 -12.73 -9.72
C GLU A 5 -9.46 -12.53 -9.34
N LEU A 6 -8.61 -12.26 -10.32
CA LEU A 6 -7.19 -11.96 -10.08
C LEU A 6 -7.00 -10.71 -9.22
N VAL A 7 -7.74 -9.65 -9.52
CA VAL A 7 -7.68 -8.39 -8.76
C VAL A 7 -8.17 -8.60 -7.34
N VAL A 8 -9.31 -9.27 -7.14
CA VAL A 8 -9.85 -9.55 -5.80
C VAL A 8 -8.89 -10.41 -4.99
N ARG A 9 -8.33 -11.47 -5.58
CA ARG A 9 -7.34 -12.32 -4.92
C ARG A 9 -6.09 -11.53 -4.52
N GLY A 10 -5.56 -10.71 -5.41
CA GLY A 10 -4.41 -9.85 -5.13
C GLY A 10 -4.65 -8.90 -3.96
N LEU A 11 -5.83 -8.25 -3.91
CA LEU A 11 -6.22 -7.37 -2.82
C LEU A 11 -6.36 -8.10 -1.49
N VAL A 12 -7.01 -9.27 -1.48
CA VAL A 12 -7.16 -10.10 -0.28
C VAL A 12 -5.80 -10.57 0.23
N THR A 13 -4.92 -11.05 -0.66
CA THR A 13 -3.56 -11.46 -0.29
C THR A 13 -2.77 -10.30 0.29
N LEU A 14 -2.86 -9.10 -0.31
CA LEU A 14 -2.18 -7.91 0.20
C LEU A 14 -2.69 -7.51 1.58
N TYR A 15 -4.01 -7.51 1.79
CA TYR A 15 -4.63 -7.22 3.08
C TYR A 15 -4.21 -8.22 4.17
N THR A 16 -4.24 -9.51 3.86
CA THR A 16 -3.82 -10.56 4.80
C THR A 16 -2.35 -10.43 5.15
N TRP A 17 -1.49 -10.19 4.15
CA TRP A 17 -0.06 -10.00 4.39
C TRP A 17 0.22 -8.78 5.28
N LEU A 18 -0.48 -7.67 5.03
CA LEU A 18 -0.28 -6.45 5.80
C LEU A 18 -0.77 -6.57 7.25
N THR A 19 -1.93 -7.20 7.46
CA THR A 19 -2.47 -7.45 8.80
C THR A 19 -1.56 -8.38 9.59
N GLN A 20 -0.96 -9.39 8.96
CA GLN A 20 0.03 -10.26 9.59
C GLN A 20 1.28 -9.49 10.04
N ILE A 21 1.83 -8.60 9.20
CA ILE A 21 2.98 -7.77 9.58
C ILE A 21 2.65 -6.88 10.78
N LEU A 22 1.52 -6.19 10.72
CA LEU A 22 1.12 -5.29 11.80
C LEU A 22 0.89 -6.03 13.12
N ARG A 23 0.30 -7.24 13.07
CA ARG A 23 0.20 -8.14 14.23
C ARG A 23 1.57 -8.56 14.75
N ALA A 24 2.47 -9.00 13.87
CA ALA A 24 3.82 -9.41 14.27
C ALA A 24 4.59 -8.25 14.94
N ILE A 25 4.44 -7.01 14.46
CA ILE A 25 5.04 -5.84 15.11
C ILE A 25 4.45 -5.62 16.51
N LEU A 26 3.12 -5.68 16.67
CA LEU A 26 2.46 -5.54 17.98
C LEU A 26 2.86 -6.66 18.94
N GLU A 27 2.92 -7.90 18.46
CA GLU A 27 3.34 -9.07 19.22
C GLU A 27 4.79 -8.94 19.71
N THR A 28 5.69 -8.52 18.83
CA THR A 28 7.12 -8.42 19.14
C THR A 28 7.48 -7.21 20.01
N THR A 29 6.65 -6.16 20.02
CA THR A 29 6.90 -4.92 20.77
C THR A 29 6.07 -4.87 22.05
N LEU A 30 4.77 -4.63 21.90
CA LEU A 30 3.82 -4.39 22.99
C LEU A 30 3.46 -5.67 23.75
N PHE A 31 3.11 -6.74 23.05
CA PHE A 31 2.61 -7.95 23.72
C PHE A 31 3.70 -8.75 24.40
N LYS A 32 4.95 -8.67 23.91
CA LYS A 32 6.12 -9.19 24.62
C LYS A 32 6.47 -8.39 25.87
N ALA A 33 6.24 -7.08 25.88
CA ALA A 33 6.54 -6.23 27.03
C ALA A 33 5.48 -6.35 28.13
N GLU A 34 4.19 -6.36 27.76
CA GLU A 34 3.07 -6.41 28.71
C GLU A 34 1.93 -7.34 28.20
N PRO A 35 2.01 -8.65 28.50
CA PRO A 35 1.03 -9.63 28.01
C PRO A 35 -0.39 -9.42 28.57
N GLU A 36 -0.54 -8.85 29.77
CA GLU A 36 -1.87 -8.54 30.35
C GLU A 36 -2.62 -7.48 29.54
N LEU A 37 -1.91 -6.49 28.98
CA LEU A 37 -2.51 -5.49 28.09
C LEU A 37 -2.87 -6.09 26.73
N ALA A 38 -2.06 -7.03 26.24
CA ALA A 38 -2.33 -7.75 25.00
C ALA A 38 -3.68 -8.48 25.06
N GLU A 39 -3.92 -9.18 26.17
CA GLU A 39 -5.14 -9.95 26.38
C GLU A 39 -6.36 -9.04 26.56
N ARG A 40 -6.23 -7.98 27.37
CA ARG A 40 -7.34 -7.02 27.61
C ARG A 40 -7.76 -6.21 26.39
N PHE A 41 -6.81 -5.86 25.52
CA PHE A 41 -7.04 -4.94 24.40
C PHE A 41 -6.95 -5.62 23.02
N SER A 42 -6.90 -6.95 22.98
CA SER A 42 -6.79 -7.76 21.75
C SER A 42 -7.81 -7.37 20.67
N ASP A 43 -9.06 -7.13 21.07
CA ASP A 43 -10.14 -6.73 20.16
C ASP A 43 -9.90 -5.33 19.58
N ALA A 44 -9.48 -4.38 20.43
CA ALA A 44 -9.15 -3.01 20.00
C ALA A 44 -7.95 -2.99 19.05
N PHE A 45 -6.92 -3.79 19.32
CA PHE A 45 -5.77 -3.95 18.43
C PHE A 45 -6.15 -4.60 17.10
N THR A 46 -7.06 -5.58 17.11
CA THR A 46 -7.57 -6.20 15.88
C THR A 46 -8.24 -5.18 14.96
N ILE A 47 -9.06 -4.29 15.53
CA ILE A 47 -9.71 -3.20 14.77
C ILE A 47 -8.66 -2.22 14.24
N MET A 48 -7.71 -1.80 15.08
CA MET A 48 -6.65 -0.87 14.67
C MET A 48 -5.75 -1.44 13.56
N VAL A 49 -5.37 -2.71 13.66
CA VAL A 49 -4.59 -3.40 12.62
C VAL A 49 -5.38 -3.45 11.31
N THR A 50 -6.66 -3.79 11.38
CA THR A 50 -7.55 -3.85 10.21
C THR A 50 -7.66 -2.49 9.53
N LEU A 51 -7.93 -1.43 10.30
CA LEU A 51 -8.04 -0.06 9.79
C LEU A 51 -6.72 0.44 9.20
N THR A 52 -5.60 0.16 9.87
CA THR A 52 -4.27 0.52 9.38
C THR A 52 -3.95 -0.21 8.07
N ALA A 53 -4.32 -1.48 7.96
CA ALA A 53 -4.13 -2.24 6.74
C ALA A 53 -4.93 -1.69 5.56
N ILE A 54 -6.20 -1.36 5.79
CA ILE A 54 -7.05 -0.73 4.78
C ILE A 54 -6.47 0.65 4.39
N TYR A 55 -6.09 1.48 5.37
CA TYR A 55 -5.50 2.79 5.12
C TYR A 55 -4.23 2.70 4.26
N LEU A 56 -3.33 1.77 4.58
CA LEU A 56 -2.10 1.57 3.82
C LEU A 56 -2.37 1.09 2.41
N ILE A 57 -3.32 0.16 2.21
CA ILE A 57 -3.77 -0.26 0.88
C ILE A 57 -4.29 0.94 0.09
N LEU A 58 -5.24 1.71 0.65
CA LEU A 58 -5.80 2.90 0.01
C LEU A 58 -4.73 3.94 -0.31
N THR A 59 -3.77 4.15 0.59
CA THR A 59 -2.65 5.06 0.40
C THR A 59 -1.70 4.57 -0.69
N PHE A 60 -1.49 3.26 -0.83
CA PHE A 60 -0.68 2.68 -1.89
C PHE A 60 -1.32 2.88 -3.26
N PHE A 61 -2.63 2.59 -3.38
CA PHE A 61 -3.38 2.78 -4.62
C PHE A 61 -3.59 4.28 -4.94
N GLY A 62 -3.72 5.14 -3.94
CA GLY A 62 -3.81 6.59 -4.11
C GLY A 62 -2.47 7.26 -4.45
N GLY A 63 -1.40 6.84 -3.78
CA GLY A 63 -0.04 7.39 -3.92
C GLY A 63 0.65 6.97 -5.21
N LEU A 64 0.49 5.71 -5.64
CA LEU A 64 1.06 5.22 -6.89
C LEU A 64 0.49 5.93 -8.12
N LYS A 65 -0.79 6.34 -8.07
CA LYS A 65 -1.43 7.15 -9.12
C LYS A 65 -0.75 8.50 -9.31
N LYS A 66 -0.25 9.11 -8.23
CA LYS A 66 0.48 10.39 -8.27
C LYS A 66 1.87 10.23 -8.88
N ILE A 67 2.58 9.16 -8.51
CA ILE A 67 3.91 8.84 -9.05
C ILE A 67 3.83 8.49 -10.54
N ILE A 68 2.88 7.64 -10.95
CA ILE A 68 2.66 7.29 -12.36
C ILE A 68 2.29 8.54 -13.17
N LYS A 69 1.46 9.45 -12.64
CA LYS A 69 1.11 10.71 -13.32
C LYS A 69 2.33 11.61 -13.54
N ILE A 70 3.23 11.69 -12.55
CA ILE A 70 4.49 12.45 -12.67
C ILE A 70 5.41 11.83 -13.73
N ILE A 71 5.59 10.50 -13.70
CA ILE A 71 6.41 9.77 -14.69
C ILE A 71 5.83 9.96 -16.10
N LEU A 72 4.50 9.91 -16.25
CA LEU A 72 3.83 10.09 -17.53
C LEU A 72 4.00 11.53 -18.06
N LEU A 73 3.84 12.55 -17.20
CA LEU A 73 4.09 13.95 -17.56
C LEU A 73 5.55 14.20 -17.97
N LEU A 74 6.51 13.63 -17.22
CA LEU A 74 7.93 13.68 -17.57
C LEU A 74 8.21 13.01 -18.91
N GLY A 75 7.62 11.84 -19.17
CA GLY A 75 7.75 11.12 -20.43
C GLY A 75 7.26 11.95 -21.62
N TRP A 76 6.08 12.59 -21.49
CA TRP A 76 5.56 13.47 -22.54
C TRP A 76 6.40 14.74 -22.73
N PHE A 77 6.87 15.35 -21.65
CA PHE A 77 7.71 16.54 -21.71
C PHE A 77 9.04 16.27 -22.44
N LEU A 78 9.70 15.16 -22.13
CA LEU A 78 10.93 14.72 -22.80
C LEU A 78 10.69 14.44 -24.29
N LEU A 79 9.57 13.81 -24.63
CA LEU A 79 9.20 13.53 -26.03
C LEU A 79 9.03 14.81 -26.84
N ILE A 80 8.33 15.80 -26.28
CA ILE A 80 8.13 17.11 -26.93
C ILE A 80 9.47 17.83 -27.07
N ALA A 81 10.31 17.84 -26.04
CA ALA A 81 11.63 18.45 -26.10
C ALA A 81 12.50 17.80 -27.19
N ALA A 82 12.51 16.48 -27.27
CA ALA A 82 13.24 15.74 -28.30
C ALA A 82 12.74 16.06 -29.72
N LEU A 83 11.42 16.17 -29.92
CA LEU A 83 10.83 16.54 -31.21
C LEU A 83 11.18 17.97 -31.63
N ILE A 84 11.22 18.92 -30.69
CA ILE A 84 11.63 20.31 -30.96
C ILE A 84 13.10 20.36 -31.34
N ILE A 85 13.96 19.67 -30.59
CA ILE A 85 15.41 19.60 -30.86
C ILE A 85 15.66 18.98 -32.23
N ALA A 86 15.00 17.86 -32.54
CA ALA A 86 15.13 17.17 -33.83
C ALA A 86 14.60 17.99 -35.03
N LYS A 87 13.67 18.94 -34.81
CA LYS A 87 13.18 19.84 -35.84
C LYS A 87 14.11 21.04 -36.06
N VAL A 88 14.85 21.45 -35.04
CA VAL A 88 15.74 22.61 -35.06
C VAL A 88 17.16 22.26 -35.52
N SER A 89 17.61 21.01 -35.35
CA SER A 89 18.85 20.48 -35.94
C SER A 89 18.66 20.08 -37.39
#